data_AF-A0A928RYV8-F1
#
_entry.id   AF-A0A928RYV8-F1
#
_cell.length_a   1.000
_cell.length_b   1.000
_cell.length_c   1.000
_cell.angle_alpha   90.00
_cell.angle_beta   90.00
_cell.angle_gamma   90.00
#
_symmetry.space_group_name_H-M   'P 1'
#
loop_
_entity.id
_entity.type
_entity.pdbx_description
1 polymer ?
#
loop_
_entity_poly.entity_id
_entity_poly.type
_entity_poly.pdbx_seq_one_letter_code
_entity_poly.pdbx_strand_id
1 'polypeptide(L)'
;MYLEVLHDSEGNILGCYCTDSLPVNSGAPLFTIREGVPEGYEQARINLDTLTAMEIDGASGQKAVLNPETGQPEIVNVDRAEYVMGNYKVDTAYEFTPPPGVLIPEGMKVRRLVRRD
;
A
#
# COMPACT_ATOMS: atom_id res chain seq x y z
N MET A 1 -9.43 1.47 -3.01
CA MET A 1 -8.13 2.02 -2.58
C MET A 1 -7.03 1.34 -3.39
N TYR A 2 -6.06 2.12 -3.87
CA TYR A 2 -4.86 1.62 -4.54
C TYR A 2 -3.64 2.02 -3.73
N LEU A 3 -2.65 1.13 -3.69
CA LEU A 3 -1.34 1.44 -3.16
C LEU A 3 -0.32 1.29 -4.26
N GLU A 4 0.63 2.19 -4.31
CA GLU A 4 1.87 1.97 -5.03
C GLU A 4 3.00 1.95 -4.02
N VAL A 5 3.85 0.94 -4.11
CA VAL A 5 4.87 0.65 -3.12
C VAL A 5 6.23 0.49 -3.78
N LEU A 6 7.26 0.94 -3.06
CA LEU A 6 8.65 0.63 -3.33
C LEU A 6 9.07 -0.43 -2.31
N HIS A 7 9.50 -1.60 -2.76
CA HIS A 7 9.85 -2.72 -1.88
C HIS A 7 11.16 -3.40 -2.26
N ASP A 8 11.81 -4.06 -1.30
CA ASP A 8 13.01 -4.86 -1.53
C ASP A 8 12.68 -6.29 -2.01
N SER A 9 13.70 -7.14 -2.18
CA SER A 9 13.54 -8.54 -2.59
C SER A 9 12.82 -9.43 -1.57
N GLU A 10 12.75 -9.02 -0.30
CA GLU A 10 12.03 -9.72 0.77
C GLU A 10 10.57 -9.24 0.91
N GLY A 11 10.21 -8.20 0.15
CA GLY A 11 8.89 -7.57 0.18
C GLY A 11 8.75 -6.48 1.25
N ASN A 12 9.82 -6.08 1.93
CA ASN A 12 9.75 -4.96 2.87
C ASN A 12 9.48 -3.66 2.10
N ILE A 13 8.48 -2.92 2.57
CA ILE A 13 8.05 -1.68 1.93
C ILE A 13 8.90 -0.52 2.47
N LEU A 14 9.65 0.14 1.59
CA LEU A 14 10.45 1.34 1.89
C LEU A 14 9.65 2.62 1.66
N GLY A 15 8.72 2.60 0.72
CA GLY A 15 7.84 3.72 0.43
C GLY A 15 6.45 3.25 0.04
N CYS A 16 5.43 3.96 0.49
CA CYS A 16 4.03 3.64 0.20
C CYS A 16 3.28 4.92 -0.16
N TYR A 17 2.58 4.89 -1.28
CA TYR A 17 1.65 5.94 -1.69
C TYR A 17 0.25 5.37 -1.77
N CYS A 18 -0.67 5.92 -0.95
CA CYS A 18 -2.05 5.49 -0.84
C CYS A 18 -2.95 6.47 -1.60
N THR A 19 -3.84 5.97 -2.45
CA THR A 19 -4.88 6.79 -3.09
C THR A 19 -6.23 6.10 -3.09
N ASP A 20 -7.27 6.91 -2.91
CA ASP A 20 -8.66 6.49 -3.02
C ASP A 20 -9.23 6.72 -4.43
N SER A 21 -8.48 7.43 -5.30
CA SER A 21 -8.84 7.69 -6.69
C SER A 21 -7.99 6.88 -7.67
N LEU A 22 -8.60 6.53 -8.81
CA LEU A 22 -7.90 5.91 -9.93
C LEU A 22 -7.02 6.95 -10.67
N PRO A 23 -5.84 6.56 -11.17
CA PRO A 23 -5.09 7.42 -12.07
C PRO A 23 -5.90 7.65 -13.36
N VAL A 24 -5.68 8.81 -14.00
CA VAL A 24 -6.36 9.21 -15.25
C VAL A 24 -6.20 8.18 -16.38
N ASN A 25 -5.13 7.40 -16.32
CA ASN A 25 -4.85 6.25 -17.18
C ASN A 25 -4.44 5.09 -16.27
N SER A 26 -4.97 3.89 -16.51
CA SER A 26 -4.62 2.66 -15.76
C SER A 26 -3.12 2.38 -15.74
N GLY A 27 -2.38 2.83 -16.76
CA GLY A 27 -0.91 2.68 -16.86
C GLY A 27 -0.05 3.81 -16.33
N ALA A 28 -0.63 4.91 -15.86
CA ALA A 28 0.18 5.94 -15.22
C ALA A 28 0.58 5.48 -13.80
N PRO A 29 1.86 5.56 -13.41
CA PRO A 29 2.26 5.31 -12.02
C PRO A 29 1.61 6.35 -11.10
N LEU A 30 1.30 5.96 -9.86
CA LEU A 30 0.72 6.86 -8.86
C LEU A 30 1.75 7.86 -8.34
N PHE A 31 3.02 7.48 -8.32
CA PHE A 31 4.14 8.38 -8.05
C PHE A 31 5.33 8.02 -8.92
N THR A 32 6.20 9.01 -9.16
CA THR A 32 7.43 8.81 -9.93
C THR A 32 8.63 9.11 -9.06
N ILE A 33 9.61 8.21 -9.05
CA ILE A 33 10.90 8.45 -8.41
C ILE A 33 11.80 9.14 -9.45
N ARG A 34 12.12 10.42 -9.20
CA ARG A 34 12.82 11.27 -10.20
C ARG A 34 14.15 10.72 -10.68
N GLU A 35 14.88 10.02 -9.81
CA GLU A 35 16.19 9.43 -10.11
C GLU A 35 16.10 7.97 -10.55
N GLY A 36 14.88 7.47 -10.81
CA GLY A 36 14.61 6.07 -11.08
C GLY A 36 14.45 5.24 -9.80
N VAL A 37 14.07 3.98 -9.97
CA VAL A 37 13.96 3.01 -8.87
C VAL A 37 15.38 2.63 -8.42
N PRO A 38 15.72 2.76 -7.12
CA PRO A 38 17.04 2.37 -6.62
C PRO A 38 17.36 0.89 -6.85
N GLU A 39 18.66 0.57 -7.00
CA GLU A 39 19.11 -0.82 -7.16
C GLU A 39 18.67 -1.68 -5.96
N GLY A 40 18.19 -2.90 -6.25
CA GLY A 40 17.69 -3.83 -5.24
C GLY A 40 16.23 -3.59 -4.81
N TYR A 41 15.58 -2.56 -5.35
CA TYR A 41 14.18 -2.27 -5.09
C TYR A 41 13.32 -2.44 -6.35
N GLU A 42 12.04 -2.72 -6.14
CA GLU A 42 11.03 -2.77 -7.19
C GLU A 42 9.83 -1.88 -6.82
N GLN A 43 9.25 -1.26 -7.85
CA GLN A 43 7.97 -0.56 -7.72
C GLN A 43 6.84 -1.51 -8.12
N ALA A 44 5.82 -1.61 -7.27
CA ALA A 44 4.65 -2.45 -7.51
C ALA A 44 3.35 -1.71 -7.19
N ARG A 45 2.28 -2.03 -7.93
CA ARG A 45 0.93 -1.59 -7.56
C ARG A 45 0.19 -2.72 -6.86
N ILE A 46 -0.44 -2.38 -5.75
CA ILE A 46 -1.32 -3.25 -4.99
C ILE A 46 -2.77 -2.81 -5.23
N ASN A 47 -3.55 -3.75 -5.73
CA ASN A 47 -5.01 -3.64 -5.69
C ASN A 47 -5.49 -4.29 -4.40
N LEU A 48 -6.03 -3.47 -3.49
CA LEU A 48 -6.55 -3.97 -2.24
C LEU A 48 -7.95 -4.55 -2.46
N ASP A 49 -8.20 -5.72 -1.90
CA ASP A 49 -9.55 -6.21 -1.71
C ASP A 49 -10.29 -5.33 -0.68
N THR A 50 -11.62 -5.42 -0.69
CA THR A 50 -12.48 -4.58 0.15
C THR A 50 -12.19 -4.77 1.65
N LEU A 51 -11.89 -5.99 2.10
CA LEU A 51 -11.66 -6.25 3.52
C LEU A 51 -10.35 -5.61 3.97
N THR A 52 -9.28 -5.81 3.22
CA THR A 52 -7.97 -5.20 3.53
C THR A 52 -8.05 -3.67 3.46
N ALA A 53 -8.77 -3.11 2.47
CA ALA A 53 -8.97 -1.67 2.36
C ALA A 53 -9.73 -1.10 3.57
N MET A 54 -10.79 -1.76 4.03
CA MET A 54 -11.56 -1.36 5.22
C MET A 54 -10.73 -1.45 6.50
N GLU A 55 -9.90 -2.48 6.62
CA GLU A 55 -9.01 -2.63 7.77
C GLU A 55 -7.99 -1.49 7.85
N ILE A 56 -7.30 -1.20 6.75
CA ILE A 56 -6.33 -0.10 6.68
C ILE A 56 -7.02 1.23 7.00
N ASP A 57 -8.22 1.46 6.45
CA ASP A 57 -8.94 2.70 6.70
C ASP A 57 -9.38 2.84 8.18
N GLY A 58 -9.90 1.77 8.80
CA GLY A 58 -10.27 1.79 10.21
C GLY A 58 -9.08 1.87 11.17
N ALA A 59 -7.91 1.40 10.76
CA ALA A 59 -6.70 1.43 11.57
C ALA A 59 -5.90 2.74 11.40
N SER A 60 -6.09 3.47 10.30
CA SER A 60 -5.40 4.72 9.98
C SER A 60 -6.30 5.95 10.14
N GLY A 61 -5.75 7.13 9.87
CA GLY A 61 -6.46 8.40 9.94
C GLY A 61 -6.63 8.94 11.36
N GLN A 62 -7.47 9.96 11.47
CA GLN A 62 -7.73 10.66 12.72
C GLN A 62 -8.85 9.95 13.49
N LYS A 63 -8.59 9.57 14.74
CA LYS A 63 -9.56 8.90 15.60
C LYS A 63 -9.45 9.34 17.05
N ALA A 64 -10.57 9.28 17.76
CA ALA A 64 -10.63 9.47 19.19
C ALA A 64 -10.33 8.14 19.89
N VAL A 65 -9.35 8.13 20.79
CA VAL A 65 -8.99 6.97 21.62
C VAL A 65 -8.96 7.38 23.08
N LEU A 66 -9.04 6.40 24.00
CA LEU A 66 -8.83 6.67 25.41
C LEU A 66 -7.34 6.57 25.72
N ASN A 67 -6.78 7.62 26.30
CA ASN A 67 -5.43 7.59 26.82
C ASN A 67 -5.36 6.58 27.99
N PRO A 68 -4.49 5.56 27.93
CA PRO A 68 -4.48 4.48 28.92
C PRO A 68 -3.97 4.92 30.30
N GLU A 69 -3.21 6.02 30.39
CA GLU A 69 -2.66 6.53 31.63
C GLU A 69 -3.63 7.49 32.34
N THR A 70 -4.31 8.34 31.57
CA THR A 70 -5.19 9.39 32.11
C THR A 70 -6.67 9.05 32.05
N GLY A 71 -7.06 8.05 31.25
CA GLY A 71 -8.46 7.67 30.99
C GLY A 71 -9.27 8.71 30.20
N GLN A 72 -8.63 9.80 29.74
CA GLN A 72 -9.29 10.87 29.01
C GLN A 72 -9.29 10.60 27.50
N PRO A 73 -10.29 11.07 26.75
CA PRO A 73 -10.29 10.98 25.30
C PRO A 73 -9.20 11.89 24.71
N GLU A 74 -8.42 11.34 23.78
CA GLU A 74 -7.42 12.05 22.99
C GLU A 74 -7.63 11.79 21.50
N ILE A 75 -7.21 12.75 20.66
CA ILE A 75 -7.25 12.60 19.22
C ILE A 75 -5.87 12.14 18.75
N VAL A 76 -5.81 10.95 18.16
CA VAL A 76 -4.61 10.42 17.52
C VAL A 76 -4.79 10.45 16.01
N ASN A 77 -3.70 10.69 15.29
CA ASN A 77 -3.65 10.56 13.84
C ASN A 77 -2.61 9.51 13.48
N VAL A 78 -3.04 8.46 12.80
CA VAL A 78 -2.14 7.39 12.32
C VAL A 78 -1.99 7.58 10.82
N ASP A 79 -0.77 7.87 10.35
CA ASP A 79 -0.53 7.97 8.92
C ASP A 79 -0.77 6.61 8.24
N ARG A 80 -1.49 6.65 7.12
CA ARG A 80 -1.91 5.43 6.43
C ARG A 80 -0.71 4.70 5.80
N ALA A 81 0.23 5.44 5.22
CA ALA A 81 1.43 4.84 4.66
C ALA A 81 2.31 4.24 5.75
N GLU A 82 2.48 4.93 6.88
CA GLU A 82 3.20 4.40 8.05
C GLU A 82 2.54 3.12 8.58
N TYR A 83 1.21 3.09 8.72
CA TYR A 83 0.49 1.89 9.13
C TYR A 83 0.74 0.73 8.16
N VAL A 84 0.63 0.95 6.85
CA VAL A 84 0.87 -0.08 5.84
C VAL A 84 2.31 -0.61 5.93
N MET A 85 3.31 0.27 5.95
CA MET A 85 4.73 -0.12 6.01
C MET A 85 5.06 -0.91 7.27
N GLY A 86 4.46 -0.56 8.40
CA GLY A 86 4.68 -1.20 9.69
C GLY A 86 3.94 -2.54 9.88
N ASN A 87 2.86 -2.79 9.15
CA ASN A 87 2.00 -3.97 9.36
C ASN A 87 1.99 -4.96 8.18
N TYR A 88 2.47 -4.55 7.01
CA TYR A 88 2.40 -5.34 5.79
C TYR A 88 3.75 -5.44 5.07
N LYS A 89 3.88 -6.50 4.28
CA LYS A 89 4.92 -6.69 3.27
C LYS A 89 4.28 -7.06 1.93
N VAL A 90 5.01 -6.82 0.84
CA VAL A 90 4.62 -7.30 -0.49
C VAL A 90 4.83 -8.80 -0.57
N ASP A 91 3.82 -9.53 -1.05
CA ASP A 91 4.01 -10.94 -1.38
C ASP A 91 4.78 -11.08 -2.69
N THR A 92 6.07 -11.35 -2.57
CA THR A 92 6.98 -11.50 -3.71
C THR A 92 6.79 -12.82 -4.45
N ALA A 93 6.12 -13.81 -3.85
CA ALA A 93 5.80 -15.10 -4.46
C ALA A 93 4.46 -15.09 -5.22
N TYR A 94 3.63 -14.06 -5.02
CA TYR A 94 2.34 -13.96 -5.70
C TYR A 94 2.49 -13.52 -7.16
N GLU A 95 1.99 -14.36 -8.07
CA GLU A 95 1.84 -14.03 -9.49
C GLU A 95 0.37 -13.75 -9.82
N PHE A 96 0.10 -12.54 -10.31
CA PHE A 96 -1.23 -12.17 -10.79
C PHE A 96 -1.43 -12.67 -12.22
N THR A 97 -2.47 -13.48 -12.44
CA THR A 97 -2.94 -13.80 -13.79
C THR A 97 -4.08 -12.85 -14.14
N PRO A 98 -3.90 -11.93 -15.12
CA PRO A 98 -4.98 -11.04 -15.53
C PRO A 98 -6.15 -11.82 -16.11
N PRO A 99 -7.40 -11.52 -15.69
CA PRO A 99 -8.58 -12.09 -16.32
C PRO A 99 -8.63 -11.76 -17.83
N PRO A 100 -9.30 -12.59 -18.65
CA PRO A 100 -9.46 -12.32 -20.08
C PRO A 100 -10.03 -10.92 -20.33
N GLY A 101 -9.38 -10.15 -21.21
CA GLY A 101 -9.80 -8.78 -21.58
C GLY A 101 -9.31 -7.68 -20.64
N VAL A 102 -8.61 -7.99 -19.54
CA VAL A 102 -7.99 -6.99 -18.67
C VAL A 102 -6.61 -6.63 -19.20
N LEU A 103 -6.42 -5.35 -19.56
CA LEU A 103 -5.13 -4.81 -19.99
C LEU A 103 -4.32 -4.37 -18.76
N ILE A 104 -3.17 -5.01 -18.55
CA ILE A 104 -2.17 -4.59 -17.56
C ILE A 104 -1.08 -3.78 -18.29
N PRO A 105 -0.81 -2.53 -17.86
CA PRO A 105 0.24 -1.68 -18.40
C PRO A 105 1.62 -2.36 -18.39
N GLU A 106 2.44 -2.07 -19.40
CA GLU A 106 3.79 -2.63 -19.51
C GLU A 106 4.67 -2.24 -18.30
N GLY A 107 5.36 -3.22 -17.72
CA GLY A 107 6.19 -3.04 -16.52
C GLY A 107 5.43 -3.00 -15.19
N MET A 108 4.09 -2.98 -15.21
CA MET A 108 3.29 -2.94 -13.99
C MET A 108 3.13 -4.34 -13.37
N LYS A 109 3.84 -4.59 -12.26
CA LYS A 109 3.65 -5.81 -11.47
C LYS A 109 2.49 -5.62 -10.49
N VAL A 110 1.41 -6.36 -10.69
CA VAL A 110 0.30 -6.46 -9.72
C VAL A 110 0.72 -7.44 -8.62
N ARG A 111 0.81 -6.95 -7.39
CA ARG A 111 1.14 -7.75 -6.20
C ARG A 111 0.02 -7.67 -5.17
N ARG A 112 0.08 -8.55 -4.16
CA ARG A 112 -0.77 -8.49 -2.96
C ARG A 112 0.06 -8.11 -1.74
N LEU A 113 -0.60 -7.58 -0.73
CA LEU A 113 0.00 -7.47 0.60
C LEU A 113 -0.22 -8.76 1.38
N VAL A 114 0.71 -9.07 2.27
CA VAL A 114 0.55 -10.02 3.36
C VAL A 114 0.95 -9.35 4.66
N ARG A 115 0.32 -9.75 5.77
CA ARG A 115 0.67 -9.22 7.09
C ARG A 115 2.10 -9.59 7.45
N ARG A 116 2.76 -8.70 8.19
CA ARG A 116 3.98 -9.03 8.93
C ARG A 116 3.60 -9.92 10.12
N ASP A 117 4.49 -10.86 10.43
CA ASP A 117 4.41 -11.68 11.64
C ASP A 117 4.80 -10.86 12.88
#